data_AF-A0A9E3FCH2-F1
#
_entry.id   AF-A0A9E3FCH2-F1
#
_cell.length_a   1.000
_cell.length_b   1.000
_cell.length_c   1.000
_cell.angle_alpha   90.00
_cell.angle_beta   90.00
_cell.angle_gamma   90.00
#
_symmetry.space_group_name_H-M   'P 1'
#
loop_
_entity.id
_entity.type
_entity.pdbx_description
1 polymer ?
#
loop_
_entity_poly.entity_id
_entity_poly.type
_entity_poly.pdbx_seq_one_letter_code
_entity_poly.pdbx_strand_id
1 'polypeptide(L)'
;LFFAQAVGRVVRSRRPGESATVFLPAVRPLLALAAELEQERNHVLPPPAGDSHDLDPLPALEDGGGADGWQALDAEAEFAHVVESGRAFVPTRGAETEDEHDYLGLPGLLSAEQTATLLARRDAAHRRKAGSTDDIDLAPRAAWKTADGLRKEISSMVGQLAARTGDPHAAVHAKVRAAVPGPPSATAAESILAARRDWLLERLTA
;
A
#
# COMPACT_ATOMS: atom_id res chain seq x y z
N LEU A 1 -12.50 0.98 18.81
CA LEU A 1 -13.38 0.21 19.71
C LEU A 1 -14.47 -0.59 18.97
N PHE A 2 -15.29 0.02 18.10
CA PHE A 2 -16.36 -0.72 17.39
C PHE A 2 -15.87 -1.85 16.46
N PHE A 3 -14.73 -1.67 15.80
CA PHE A 3 -14.20 -2.63 14.82
C PHE A 3 -13.83 -3.98 15.46
N ALA A 4 -12.97 -3.97 16.47
CA ALA A 4 -12.60 -5.17 17.24
C ALA A 4 -13.81 -5.88 17.85
N GLN A 5 -14.79 -5.11 18.33
CA GLN A 5 -16.01 -5.67 18.89
C GLN A 5 -16.88 -6.36 17.83
N ALA A 6 -16.98 -5.79 16.62
CA ALA A 6 -17.69 -6.38 15.49
C ALA A 6 -17.02 -7.67 15.01
N VAL A 7 -15.70 -7.64 14.77
CA VAL A 7 -14.91 -8.82 14.39
C VAL A 7 -15.01 -9.90 15.47
N GLY A 8 -14.90 -9.53 16.74
CA GLY A 8 -15.02 -10.47 17.86
C GLY A 8 -16.39 -11.14 17.96
N ARG A 9 -17.49 -10.48 17.54
CA ARG A 9 -18.81 -11.13 17.46
C ARG A 9 -18.85 -12.19 16.35
N VAL A 10 -18.25 -11.91 15.20
CA VAL A 10 -18.17 -12.85 14.07
C VAL A 10 -17.37 -14.09 14.48
N VAL A 11 -16.20 -13.90 15.10
CA VAL A 11 -15.35 -15.02 15.55
C VAL A 11 -16.04 -15.85 16.63
N ARG A 12 -16.69 -15.22 17.64
CA ARG A 12 -17.39 -15.95 18.72
C ARG A 12 -18.65 -16.69 18.28
N SER A 13 -19.21 -16.37 17.12
CA SER A 13 -20.37 -17.10 16.59
C SER A 13 -20.02 -18.46 15.99
N ARG A 14 -18.72 -18.75 15.81
CA ARG A 14 -18.20 -19.96 15.16
C ARG A 14 -17.93 -21.08 16.15
N ARG A 15 -17.95 -22.32 15.66
CA ARG A 15 -17.64 -23.50 16.49
C ARG A 15 -16.12 -23.62 16.70
N PRO A 16 -15.67 -24.24 17.80
CA PRO A 16 -14.25 -24.53 17.99
C PRO A 16 -13.69 -25.34 16.81
N GLY A 17 -12.57 -24.90 16.24
CA GLY A 17 -11.93 -25.53 15.07
C GLY A 17 -12.39 -24.99 13.72
N GLU A 18 -13.36 -24.08 13.68
CA GLU A 18 -13.83 -23.43 12.46
C GLU A 18 -13.04 -22.12 12.20
N SER A 19 -12.58 -21.92 10.96
CA SER A 19 -11.91 -20.68 10.55
C SER A 19 -12.92 -19.58 10.25
N ALA A 20 -12.65 -18.36 10.73
CA ALA A 20 -13.48 -17.18 10.45
C ALA A 20 -12.75 -16.24 9.48
N THR A 21 -13.32 -16.05 8.29
CA THR A 21 -12.82 -15.08 7.30
C THR A 21 -13.73 -13.85 7.29
N VAL A 22 -13.15 -12.66 7.44
CA VAL A 22 -13.87 -11.38 7.41
C VAL A 22 -13.35 -10.54 6.25
N PHE A 23 -14.21 -10.27 5.28
CA PHE A 23 -13.89 -9.38 4.17
C PHE A 23 -14.16 -7.93 4.58
N LEU A 24 -13.20 -7.05 4.27
CA LEU A 24 -13.26 -5.63 4.59
C LEU A 24 -13.25 -4.81 3.31
N PRO A 25 -14.07 -3.76 3.20
CA PRO A 25 -13.93 -2.78 2.13
C PRO A 25 -12.52 -2.17 2.16
N ALA A 26 -11.97 -1.85 0.98
CA ALA A 26 -10.64 -1.26 0.83
C ALA A 26 -10.60 0.23 1.25
N VAL A 27 -11.05 0.54 2.46
CA VAL A 27 -11.02 1.87 3.06
C VAL A 27 -9.92 1.94 4.12
N ARG A 28 -9.03 2.93 4.00
CA ARG A 28 -7.82 3.07 4.82
C ARG A 28 -8.06 2.91 6.34
N PRO A 29 -9.12 3.50 6.95
CA PRO A 29 -9.31 3.39 8.39
C PRO A 29 -9.59 1.96 8.87
N LEU A 30 -10.34 1.16 8.10
CA LEU A 30 -10.65 -0.23 8.47
C LEU A 30 -9.44 -1.13 8.28
N LEU A 31 -8.66 -0.89 7.24
CA LEU A 31 -7.43 -1.64 6.99
C LEU A 31 -6.38 -1.41 8.09
N ALA A 32 -6.24 -0.17 8.57
CA ALA A 32 -5.35 0.14 9.69
C ALA A 32 -5.77 -0.61 10.97
N LEU A 33 -7.06 -0.60 11.29
CA LEU A 33 -7.59 -1.32 12.45
C LEU A 33 -7.49 -2.85 12.32
N ALA A 34 -7.59 -3.37 11.09
CA ALA A 34 -7.36 -4.79 10.81
C ALA A 34 -5.90 -5.19 11.05
N ALA A 35 -4.96 -4.37 10.60
CA ALA A 35 -3.53 -4.60 10.81
C ALA A 35 -3.15 -4.56 12.31
N GLU A 36 -3.74 -3.64 13.09
CA GLU A 36 -3.55 -3.59 14.54
C GLU A 36 -4.06 -4.88 15.22
N LEU A 37 -5.27 -5.34 14.86
CA LEU A 37 -5.82 -6.60 15.40
C LEU A 37 -4.99 -7.83 15.02
N GLU A 38 -4.41 -7.84 13.83
CA GLU A 38 -3.54 -8.93 13.40
C GLU A 38 -2.22 -8.98 14.19
N GLN A 39 -1.64 -7.81 14.51
CA GLN A 39 -0.46 -7.74 15.37
C GLN A 39 -0.77 -8.27 16.78
N GLU A 40 -1.91 -7.89 17.36
CA GLU A 40 -2.38 -8.41 18.65
C GLU A 40 -2.61 -9.94 18.59
N ARG A 41 -3.23 -10.45 17.52
CA ARG A 41 -3.39 -11.90 17.29
C ARG A 41 -2.05 -12.60 17.23
N ASN A 42 -1.12 -12.13 16.41
CA ASN A 42 0.18 -12.77 16.18
C ASN A 42 1.05 -12.79 17.44
N HIS A 43 0.83 -11.86 18.36
CA HIS A 43 1.49 -11.89 19.68
C HIS A 43 1.03 -13.09 20.54
N VAL A 44 -0.25 -13.47 20.44
CA VAL A 44 -0.85 -14.57 21.22
C VAL A 44 -0.75 -15.91 20.48
N LEU A 45 -0.95 -15.89 19.17
CA LEU A 45 -0.88 -17.00 18.25
C LEU A 45 0.21 -16.70 17.22
N PRO A 46 1.48 -17.00 17.53
CA PRO A 46 2.56 -16.78 16.59
C PRO A 46 2.30 -17.55 15.29
N PRO A 47 2.60 -16.96 14.12
CA PRO A 47 2.44 -17.64 12.85
C PRO A 47 3.28 -18.93 12.85
N PRO A 48 2.81 -19.99 12.16
CA PRO A 48 3.58 -21.23 12.04
C PRO A 48 4.98 -20.90 11.49
N ALA A 49 6.02 -21.49 12.08
CA ALA A 49 7.40 -21.28 11.64
C ALA A 49 7.52 -21.74 10.19
N GLY A 50 7.85 -20.80 9.29
CA GLY A 50 7.72 -20.99 7.85
C GLY A 50 8.62 -22.07 7.29
N ASP A 51 8.02 -22.92 6.47
CA ASP A 51 8.59 -23.43 5.22
C ASP A 51 7.42 -23.91 4.35
N SER A 52 6.78 -22.98 3.65
CA SER A 52 6.11 -23.29 2.40
C SER A 52 5.95 -22.01 1.58
N HIS A 53 6.74 -21.89 0.52
CA HIS A 53 6.34 -21.14 -0.66
C HIS A 53 5.26 -21.90 -1.45
N ASP A 54 4.79 -23.04 -0.93
CA ASP A 54 3.51 -23.62 -1.31
C ASP A 54 2.43 -22.77 -0.65
N LEU A 55 1.79 -21.93 -1.46
CA LEU A 55 0.41 -21.57 -1.20
C LEU A 55 -0.31 -22.88 -0.94
N ASP A 56 -0.72 -23.13 0.31
CA ASP A 56 -1.62 -24.25 0.59
C ASP A 56 -2.77 -24.14 -0.43
N PRO A 57 -3.06 -25.21 -1.19
CA PRO A 57 -4.19 -25.18 -2.09
C PRO A 57 -5.39 -24.75 -1.26
N LEU A 58 -6.08 -23.69 -1.71
CA LEU A 58 -7.34 -23.27 -1.11
C LEU A 58 -8.17 -24.52 -0.86
N PRO A 59 -8.66 -24.75 0.38
CA PRO A 59 -9.46 -25.92 0.65
C PRO A 59 -10.56 -25.96 -0.40
N ALA A 60 -10.70 -27.12 -1.05
CA ALA A 60 -11.76 -27.31 -2.03
C ALA A 60 -13.06 -26.86 -1.36
N LEU A 61 -13.79 -25.96 -2.02
CA LEU A 61 -15.13 -25.62 -1.60
C LEU A 61 -15.90 -26.92 -1.58
N GLU A 62 -16.12 -27.49 -0.40
CA GLU A 62 -17.09 -28.56 -0.27
C GLU A 62 -18.41 -27.94 -0.69
N ASP A 63 -18.96 -28.40 -1.81
CA ASP A 63 -20.35 -28.17 -2.16
C ASP A 63 -21.15 -28.71 -0.97
N GLY A 64 -21.52 -27.81 -0.07
CA GLY A 64 -22.23 -28.10 1.16
C GLY A 64 -23.60 -28.65 0.83
N GLY A 65 -23.65 -29.95 0.55
CA GLY A 65 -24.86 -30.73 0.46
C GLY A 65 -25.54 -30.72 1.83
N GLY A 66 -26.60 -29.91 1.94
CA GLY A 66 -27.64 -30.09 2.94
C GLY A 66 -27.44 -29.38 4.27
N ALA A 67 -27.57 -28.05 4.27
CA ALA A 67 -28.14 -27.34 5.41
C ALA A 67 -29.31 -26.50 4.93
N ASP A 68 -30.52 -26.97 5.22
CA ASP A 68 -31.77 -26.29 4.88
C ASP A 68 -31.75 -24.87 5.48
N GLY A 69 -31.66 -23.85 4.62
CA GLY A 69 -31.72 -22.44 5.00
C GLY A 69 -30.54 -21.55 4.63
N TRP A 70 -29.45 -22.06 4.05
CA TRP A 70 -28.34 -21.22 3.56
C TRP A 70 -27.98 -21.50 2.10
N GLN A 71 -28.02 -20.45 1.28
CA GLN A 71 -27.63 -20.47 -0.13
C GLN A 71 -26.51 -19.46 -0.33
N ALA A 72 -25.31 -19.93 -0.66
CA ALA A 72 -24.23 -19.06 -1.12
C ALA A 72 -24.62 -18.50 -2.50
N LEU A 73 -24.60 -17.17 -2.64
CA LEU A 73 -25.04 -16.49 -3.87
C LEU A 73 -23.90 -16.16 -4.84
N ASP A 74 -22.66 -16.61 -4.55
CA ASP A 74 -21.37 -16.31 -5.20
C ASP A 74 -20.46 -15.38 -4.37
N ALA A 75 -19.14 -15.57 -4.48
CA ALA A 75 -18.12 -14.78 -3.81
C ALA A 75 -16.85 -14.71 -4.67
N GLU A 76 -16.63 -13.55 -5.29
CA GLU A 76 -15.44 -13.26 -6.10
C GLU A 76 -14.51 -12.30 -5.33
N ALA A 77 -13.21 -12.59 -5.34
CA ALA A 77 -12.19 -11.75 -4.71
C ALA A 77 -10.99 -11.59 -5.65
N GLU A 78 -10.52 -10.35 -5.81
CA GLU A 78 -9.40 -10.00 -6.68
C GLU A 78 -8.35 -9.15 -5.97
N PHE A 79 -7.10 -9.31 -6.41
CA PHE A 79 -6.00 -8.49 -5.94
C PHE A 79 -6.11 -7.06 -6.46
N ALA A 80 -6.17 -6.08 -5.56
CA ALA A 80 -6.23 -4.67 -5.95
C ALA A 80 -4.91 -4.16 -6.56
N HIS A 81 -3.77 -4.75 -6.21
CA HIS A 81 -2.45 -4.40 -6.77
C HIS A 81 -1.38 -5.46 -6.49
N VAL A 82 -0.43 -5.60 -7.41
CA VAL A 82 0.81 -6.36 -7.26
C VAL A 82 1.97 -5.36 -7.22
N VAL A 83 2.90 -5.49 -6.27
CA VAL A 83 4.06 -4.59 -6.18
C VAL A 83 5.34 -5.33 -6.57
N GLU A 84 5.99 -4.89 -7.63
CA GLU A 84 7.29 -5.40 -8.08
C GLU A 84 8.29 -4.23 -8.23
N SER A 85 9.49 -4.37 -7.66
CA SER A 85 10.56 -3.36 -7.74
C SER A 85 10.12 -1.93 -7.37
N GLY A 86 9.26 -1.81 -6.35
CA GLY A 86 8.74 -0.51 -5.89
C GLY A 86 7.66 0.11 -6.78
N ARG A 87 7.11 -0.65 -7.72
CA ARG A 87 6.04 -0.23 -8.63
C ARG A 87 4.79 -1.05 -8.35
N ALA A 88 3.66 -0.38 -8.15
CA ALA A 88 2.36 -1.03 -8.03
C ALA A 88 1.73 -1.20 -9.41
N PHE A 89 1.30 -2.42 -9.71
CA PHE A 89 0.59 -2.84 -10.89
C PHE A 89 -0.84 -3.15 -10.48
N VAL A 90 -1.80 -2.42 -11.03
CA VAL A 90 -3.22 -2.75 -10.85
C VAL A 90 -3.59 -3.69 -11.99
N PRO A 91 -4.00 -4.95 -11.71
CA PRO A 91 -4.56 -5.79 -12.75
C PRO A 91 -5.87 -5.15 -13.20
N THR A 92 -5.90 -4.59 -14.41
CA THR A 92 -7.12 -4.03 -14.98
C THR A 92 -7.99 -5.18 -15.47
N ARG A 93 -8.98 -5.58 -14.68
CA ARG A 93 -10.02 -6.49 -15.19
C ARG A 93 -10.82 -5.75 -16.26
N GLY A 94 -10.83 -6.33 -17.47
CA GLY A 94 -11.37 -5.69 -18.68
C GLY A 94 -10.39 -5.68 -19.86
N ALA A 95 -9.16 -6.16 -19.66
CA ALA A 95 -8.23 -6.44 -20.76
C ALA A 95 -8.53 -7.79 -21.46
N GLU A 96 -9.82 -8.07 -21.69
CA GLU A 96 -10.31 -9.20 -22.50
C GLU A 96 -11.01 -8.67 -23.76
N THR A 97 -10.42 -7.64 -24.37
CA THR A 97 -10.83 -7.24 -25.72
C THR A 97 -10.20 -8.21 -26.73
N GLU A 98 -10.92 -8.56 -27.79
CA GLU A 98 -10.41 -9.44 -28.87
C GLU A 98 -9.06 -8.91 -29.43
N ASP A 99 -8.89 -7.58 -29.41
CA ASP A 99 -7.66 -6.86 -29.75
C ASP A 99 -6.45 -7.17 -28.83
N GLU A 100 -6.66 -7.58 -27.57
CA GLU A 100 -5.58 -7.89 -26.63
C GLU A 100 -4.99 -9.28 -26.83
N HIS A 101 -5.81 -10.24 -27.26
CA HIS A 101 -5.33 -11.57 -27.66
C HIS A 101 -4.45 -11.48 -28.91
N ASP A 102 -4.78 -10.57 -29.84
CA ASP A 102 -4.07 -10.37 -31.09
C ASP A 102 -2.88 -9.39 -30.97
N TYR A 103 -2.72 -8.69 -29.84
CA TYR A 103 -1.71 -7.62 -29.69
C TYR A 103 -0.27 -8.12 -29.78
N LEU A 104 0.01 -9.32 -29.28
CA LEU A 104 1.33 -9.95 -29.37
C LEU A 104 1.54 -10.67 -30.71
N GLY A 105 0.47 -10.85 -31.51
CA GLY A 105 0.50 -11.58 -32.77
C GLY A 105 0.86 -13.06 -32.62
N LEU A 106 1.33 -13.67 -33.72
CA LEU A 106 1.72 -15.08 -33.73
C LEU A 106 3.02 -15.30 -32.92
N PRO A 107 3.06 -16.28 -32.01
CA PRO A 107 4.24 -16.55 -31.19
C PRO A 107 5.46 -16.92 -32.05
N GLY A 108 6.63 -16.36 -31.72
CA GLY A 108 7.91 -16.67 -32.35
C GLY A 108 8.45 -15.65 -33.37
N LEU A 109 7.69 -14.58 -33.67
CA LEU A 109 8.15 -13.48 -34.55
C LEU A 109 8.99 -12.43 -33.82
N LEU A 110 8.74 -12.22 -32.53
CA LEU A 110 9.41 -11.23 -31.71
C LEU A 110 10.40 -11.91 -30.76
N SER A 111 11.56 -11.29 -30.58
CA SER A 111 12.47 -11.65 -29.48
C SER A 111 11.86 -11.22 -28.14
N ALA A 112 12.32 -11.81 -27.04
CA ALA A 112 11.85 -11.46 -25.70
C ALA A 112 12.01 -9.96 -25.38
N GLU A 113 13.08 -9.33 -25.85
CA GLU A 113 13.34 -7.90 -25.68
C GLU A 113 12.35 -7.02 -26.47
N GLN A 114 11.98 -7.45 -27.68
CA GLN A 114 10.99 -6.77 -28.50
C GLN A 114 9.59 -6.90 -27.88
N THR A 115 9.24 -8.08 -27.36
CA THR A 115 7.99 -8.31 -26.63
C THR A 115 7.90 -7.43 -25.39
N ALA A 116 8.98 -7.34 -24.59
CA ALA A 116 9.04 -6.48 -23.42
C ALA A 116 8.87 -5.00 -23.78
N THR A 117 9.52 -4.53 -24.86
CA THR A 117 9.42 -3.15 -25.33
C THR A 117 7.99 -2.81 -25.80
N LEU A 118 7.35 -3.75 -26.49
CA LEU A 118 6.00 -3.61 -27.02
C LEU A 118 4.96 -3.58 -25.88
N LEU A 119 5.07 -4.49 -24.90
CA LEU A 119 4.25 -4.50 -23.69
C LEU A 119 4.43 -3.20 -22.88
N ALA A 120 5.67 -2.73 -22.68
CA ALA A 120 5.93 -1.48 -21.96
C ALA A 120 5.28 -0.26 -22.64
N ARG A 121 5.28 -0.22 -23.98
CA ARG A 121 4.60 0.83 -24.76
C ARG A 121 3.08 0.75 -24.62
N ARG A 122 2.51 -0.47 -24.57
CA ARG A 122 1.08 -0.73 -24.37
C ARG A 122 0.64 -0.29 -22.98
N ASP A 123 1.38 -0.65 -21.94
CA ASP A 123 1.12 -0.23 -20.56
C ASP A 123 1.12 1.29 -20.41
N ALA A 124 2.04 1.97 -21.09
CA ALA A 124 2.05 3.44 -21.12
C ALA A 124 0.83 4.03 -21.83
N ALA A 125 0.26 3.34 -22.83
CA ALA A 125 -0.98 3.75 -23.49
C ALA A 125 -2.21 3.48 -22.62
N HIS A 126 -2.30 2.33 -21.96
CA HIS A 126 -3.38 2.02 -21.00
C HIS A 126 -3.41 3.02 -19.85
N ARG A 127 -2.26 3.35 -19.26
CA ARG A 127 -2.18 4.37 -18.21
C ARG A 127 -2.61 5.75 -18.66
N ARG A 128 -2.25 6.18 -19.88
CA ARG A 128 -2.71 7.45 -20.45
C ARG A 128 -4.22 7.47 -20.69
N LYS A 129 -4.81 6.34 -21.05
CA LYS A 129 -6.26 6.19 -21.28
C LYS A 129 -7.05 6.06 -19.96
N ALA A 130 -6.48 5.40 -18.96
CA ALA A 130 -7.03 5.26 -17.60
C ALA A 130 -6.91 6.53 -16.75
N GLY A 131 -5.99 7.44 -17.10
CA GLY A 131 -5.79 8.74 -16.45
C GLY A 131 -6.97 9.74 -16.52
N SER A 132 -8.13 9.34 -17.03
CA SER A 132 -9.37 10.12 -16.98
C SER A 132 -10.25 9.82 -15.77
N THR A 133 -10.03 8.70 -15.06
CA THR A 133 -10.88 8.29 -13.93
C THR A 133 -10.11 7.74 -12.72
N ASP A 134 -8.78 7.66 -12.81
CA ASP A 134 -7.95 7.00 -11.80
C ASP A 134 -6.92 7.95 -11.15
N ASP A 135 -7.31 9.20 -10.91
CA ASP A 135 -6.63 10.07 -9.94
C ASP A 135 -7.07 9.70 -8.51
N ILE A 136 -7.10 8.39 -8.20
CA ILE A 136 -6.81 7.97 -6.84
C ILE A 136 -5.31 8.11 -6.73
N ASP A 137 -4.90 9.28 -6.24
CA ASP A 137 -3.56 9.60 -5.79
C ASP A 137 -3.12 8.57 -4.73
N LEU A 138 -2.68 7.41 -5.24
CA LEU A 138 -1.84 6.42 -4.60
C LEU A 138 -0.37 6.87 -4.73
N ALA A 139 -0.10 8.19 -4.74
CA ALA A 139 1.02 8.63 -3.94
C ALA A 139 0.90 7.90 -2.59
N PRO A 140 2.00 7.37 -2.05
CA PRO A 140 2.00 6.78 -0.73
C PRO A 140 1.74 7.91 0.27
N ARG A 141 0.49 8.34 0.39
CA ARG A 141 -0.02 9.34 1.34
C ARG A 141 -0.29 8.70 2.70
N ALA A 142 0.26 7.51 2.88
CA ALA A 142 0.67 6.93 4.14
C ALA A 142 1.92 6.07 3.86
N ALA A 143 2.93 6.64 3.19
CA ALA A 143 4.29 6.17 3.40
C ALA A 143 4.48 6.20 4.91
N TRP A 144 4.64 5.02 5.50
CA TRP A 144 5.27 4.87 6.78
C TRP A 144 6.50 5.78 6.71
N LYS A 145 6.52 6.84 7.52
CA LYS A 145 7.47 7.95 7.41
C LYS A 145 8.85 7.42 7.78
N THR A 146 9.48 6.69 6.87
CA THR A 146 10.85 6.26 7.05
C THR A 146 11.69 7.50 7.33
N ALA A 147 12.61 7.40 8.28
CA ALA A 147 13.45 8.53 8.66
C ALA A 147 14.15 9.16 7.45
N ASP A 148 14.46 8.36 6.41
CA ASP A 148 15.01 8.83 5.14
C ASP A 148 14.04 9.67 4.31
N GLY A 149 12.76 9.29 4.25
CA GLY A 149 11.72 10.08 3.61
C GLY A 149 11.59 11.46 4.26
N LEU A 150 11.51 11.49 5.59
CA LEU A 150 11.46 12.74 6.36
C LEU A 150 12.71 13.60 6.14
N ARG A 151 13.91 13.02 6.10
CA ARG A 151 15.15 13.76 5.82
C ARG A 151 15.14 14.39 4.43
N LYS A 152 14.68 13.67 3.40
CA LYS A 152 14.57 14.21 2.03
C LYS A 152 13.57 15.36 1.97
N GLU A 153 12.43 15.21 2.61
CA GLU A 153 11.38 16.25 2.66
C GLU A 153 11.88 17.51 3.38
N ILE A 154 12.53 17.35 4.55
CA ILE A 154 13.17 18.44 5.29
C ILE A 154 14.22 19.14 4.42
N SER A 155 15.08 18.39 3.72
CA SER A 155 16.11 18.97 2.84
C SER A 155 15.49 19.82 1.71
N SER A 156 14.41 19.31 1.09
CA SER A 156 13.65 20.05 0.08
C SER A 156 13.05 21.35 0.63
N MET A 157 12.38 21.29 1.78
CA MET A 157 11.77 22.46 2.43
C MET A 157 12.80 23.49 2.88
N VAL A 158 13.97 23.06 3.36
CA VAL A 158 15.08 23.95 3.69
C VAL A 158 15.54 24.71 2.44
N GLY A 159 15.64 24.04 1.29
CA GLY A 159 15.98 24.69 0.02
C GLY A 159 14.93 25.71 -0.42
N GLN A 160 13.65 25.38 -0.30
CA GLN A 160 12.55 26.32 -0.60
C GLN A 160 12.60 27.55 0.31
N LEU A 161 12.80 27.34 1.62
CA LEU A 161 12.85 28.45 2.58
C LEU A 161 14.10 29.31 2.38
N ALA A 162 15.26 28.71 2.11
CA ALA A 162 16.50 29.41 1.78
C ALA A 162 16.34 30.28 0.52
N ALA A 163 15.71 29.75 -0.52
CA ALA A 163 15.41 30.51 -1.74
C ALA A 163 14.46 31.68 -1.47
N ARG A 164 13.49 31.51 -0.57
CA ARG A 164 12.52 32.55 -0.20
C ARG A 164 13.12 33.65 0.69
N THR A 165 13.98 33.32 1.64
CA THR A 165 14.57 34.29 2.58
C THR A 165 15.91 34.85 2.12
N GLY A 166 16.58 34.21 1.15
CA GLY A 166 17.94 34.53 0.76
C GLY A 166 19.01 34.06 1.74
N ASP A 167 18.63 33.33 2.79
CA ASP A 167 19.58 32.79 3.77
C ASP A 167 20.38 31.61 3.18
N PRO A 168 21.66 31.42 3.57
CA PRO A 168 22.37 30.21 3.23
C PRO A 168 21.74 28.99 3.93
N HIS A 169 21.75 27.83 3.27
CA HIS A 169 21.19 26.57 3.79
C HIS A 169 21.65 26.25 5.23
N ALA A 170 22.92 26.51 5.54
CA ALA A 170 23.48 26.29 6.89
C ALA A 170 22.77 27.13 7.97
N ALA A 171 22.41 28.39 7.66
CA ALA A 171 21.69 29.26 8.58
C ALA A 171 20.25 28.76 8.81
N VAL A 172 19.58 28.28 7.75
CA VAL A 172 18.25 27.68 7.88
C VAL A 172 18.29 26.42 8.75
N HIS A 173 19.26 25.53 8.54
CA HIS A 173 19.47 24.37 9.41
C HIS A 173 19.80 24.75 10.86
N ALA A 174 20.49 25.87 11.09
CA ALA A 174 20.73 26.38 12.45
C ALA A 174 19.42 26.88 13.09
N LYS A 175 18.59 27.62 12.35
CA LYS A 175 17.26 28.06 12.81
C LYS A 175 16.35 26.86 13.16
N VAL A 176 16.34 25.82 12.32
CA VAL A 176 15.58 24.58 12.58
C VAL A 176 16.05 23.89 13.86
N ARG A 177 17.37 23.77 14.07
CA ARG A 177 17.94 23.16 15.28
C ARG A 177 17.73 23.99 16.55
N ALA A 178 17.66 25.32 16.40
CA ALA A 178 17.35 26.21 17.52
C ALA A 178 15.89 26.08 17.97
N ALA A 179 14.96 25.92 17.03
CA ALA A 179 13.53 25.76 17.36
C ALA A 179 13.15 24.34 17.79
N VAL A 180 13.76 23.32 17.18
CA VAL A 180 13.57 21.92 17.55
C VAL A 180 14.92 21.32 17.96
N PRO A 181 15.26 21.42 19.26
CA PRO A 181 16.49 20.86 19.81
C PRO A 181 16.59 19.35 19.60
N GLY A 182 17.82 18.84 19.46
CA GLY A 182 18.08 17.42 19.32
C GLY A 182 19.29 17.12 18.44
N PRO A 183 19.63 15.82 18.28
CA PRO A 183 20.74 15.39 17.44
C PRO A 183 20.61 15.85 15.96
N PRO A 184 21.71 15.82 15.19
CA PRO A 184 21.69 16.14 13.76
C PRO A 184 20.66 15.29 13.00
N SER A 185 20.03 15.84 11.95
CA SER A 185 18.96 15.14 11.23
C SER A 185 19.36 13.77 10.66
N ALA A 186 20.66 13.55 10.40
CA ALA A 186 21.19 12.25 9.98
C ALA A 186 21.01 11.15 11.04
N THR A 187 21.05 11.49 12.34
CA THR A 187 20.94 10.54 13.45
C THR A 187 19.73 10.78 14.34
N ALA A 188 18.90 11.76 14.01
CA ALA A 188 17.69 12.08 14.77
C ALA A 188 16.63 11.00 14.65
N ALA A 189 15.93 10.75 15.77
CA ALA A 189 14.75 9.91 15.83
C ALA A 189 13.60 10.51 14.99
N GLU A 190 12.68 9.66 14.56
CA GLU A 190 11.56 10.03 13.68
C GLU A 190 10.70 11.16 14.26
N SER A 191 10.44 11.14 15.57
CA SER A 191 9.67 12.19 16.26
C SER A 191 10.29 13.57 16.13
N ILE A 192 11.62 13.68 16.21
CA ILE A 192 12.36 14.94 16.06
C ILE A 192 12.32 15.40 14.60
N LEU A 193 12.46 14.47 13.65
CA LEU A 193 12.35 14.79 12.23
C LEU A 193 10.94 15.27 11.87
N ALA A 194 9.90 14.64 12.42
CA ALA A 194 8.52 15.07 12.24
C ALA A 194 8.29 16.48 12.78
N ALA A 195 8.75 16.78 14.00
CA ALA A 195 8.64 18.13 14.58
C ALA A 195 9.40 19.20 13.77
N ARG A 196 10.60 18.86 13.25
CA ARG A 196 11.35 19.75 12.34
C ARG A 196 10.62 20.01 11.03
N ARG A 197 9.95 18.98 10.49
CA ARG A 197 9.12 19.08 9.28
C ARG A 197 7.96 20.04 9.50
N ASP A 198 7.24 19.87 10.60
CA ASP A 198 6.02 20.65 10.90
C ASP A 198 6.37 22.14 11.08
N TRP A 199 7.44 22.45 11.81
CA TRP A 199 7.93 23.82 11.95
C TRP A 199 8.38 24.47 10.62
N LEU A 200 8.95 23.69 9.70
CA LEU A 200 9.31 24.18 8.36
C LEU A 200 8.07 24.46 7.51
N LEU A 201 7.03 23.61 7.62
CA LEU A 201 5.75 23.81 6.92
C LEU A 201 5.07 25.10 7.38
N GLU A 202 5.02 25.38 8.68
CA GLU A 202 4.48 26.64 9.22
C GLU A 202 5.20 27.87 8.64
N ARG A 203 6.52 27.79 8.47
CA ARG A 203 7.36 28.87 7.91
C ARG A 203 7.19 29.08 6.41
N LEU A 204 6.88 28.02 5.68
CA LEU A 204 6.66 28.08 4.23
C LEU A 204 5.25 28.55 3.88
N THR A 205 4.29 28.30 4.78
CA THR A 205 2.88 28.69 4.60
C THR A 205 2.56 30.08 5.14
N ALA A 206 3.31 30.59 6.13
CA ALA A 206 3.33 31.99 6.54
C ALA A 206 4.00 32.88 5.48
#